data_AF-P0DM67-F1
#
_entry.id   AF-P0DM67-F1
#
_cell.length_a   1.000
_cell.length_b   1.000
_cell.length_c   1.000
_cell.angle_alpha   90.00
_cell.angle_beta   90.00
_cell.angle_gamma   90.00
#
_symmetry.space_group_name_H-M   'P 1'
#
loop_
_entity.id
_entity.type
_entity.pdbx_description
1 polymer ?
#
loop_
_entity_poly.entity_id
_entity_poly.type
_entity_poly.pdbx_seq_one_letter_code
_entity_poly.pdbx_strand_id
1 'polypeptide(L)' 'MKTSVLFAILGLALLFCLSFGVELEETGRECGGLMTRCDGKTTFCCSGMNCSPTWKWCVYAPGRR' A
#
# COMPACT_ATOMS: atom_id res chain seq x y z
N MET A 1 3.27 7.64 -40.18
CA MET A 1 4.50 7.39 -39.38
C MET A 1 4.62 8.33 -38.17
N LYS A 2 4.41 9.65 -38.33
CA LYS A 2 4.62 10.66 -37.26
C LYS A 2 3.57 10.60 -36.12
N THR A 3 2.33 10.26 -36.45
CA THR A 3 1.21 10.18 -35.48
C THR A 3 1.33 8.99 -34.53
N SER A 4 1.90 7.86 -34.98
CA SER A 4 2.02 6.65 -34.16
C SER A 4 2.92 6.84 -32.92
N VAL A 5 4.02 7.58 -33.09
CA VAL A 5 4.97 7.86 -31.99
C VAL A 5 4.32 8.73 -30.91
N LEU A 6 3.50 9.70 -31.30
CA LEU A 6 2.78 10.55 -30.35
C LEU A 6 1.80 9.76 -29.48
N PHE A 7 1.07 8.81 -30.09
CA PHE A 7 0.18 7.91 -29.35
C PHE A 7 0.94 7.03 -28.36
N ALA A 8 2.11 6.51 -28.74
CA ALA A 8 2.93 5.71 -27.85
C ALA A 8 3.42 6.51 -26.62
N ILE A 9 3.88 7.75 -26.83
CA ILE A 9 4.34 8.63 -25.75
C ILE A 9 3.17 8.98 -24.80
N LEU A 10 1.99 9.32 -25.36
CA LEU A 10 0.79 9.60 -24.58
C LEU A 10 0.36 8.39 -23.73
N GLY A 11 0.37 7.19 -24.32
CA GLY A 11 0.06 5.95 -23.60
C GLY A 11 1.05 5.67 -22.46
N LEU A 12 2.35 5.87 -22.70
CA LEU A 12 3.39 5.68 -21.69
C LEU A 12 3.26 6.69 -20.55
N ALA A 13 2.97 7.97 -20.86
CA ALA A 13 2.74 9.01 -19.88
C ALA A 13 1.51 8.72 -19.01
N LEU A 14 0.41 8.23 -19.60
CA LEU A 14 -0.78 7.80 -18.86
C LEU A 14 -0.50 6.61 -17.93
N LEU A 15 0.23 5.59 -18.40
CA LEU A 15 0.64 4.45 -17.58
C LEU A 15 1.53 4.86 -16.40
N PHE A 16 2.45 5.80 -16.65
CA PHE A 16 3.28 6.38 -15.60
C PHE A 16 2.40 7.10 -14.56
N CYS A 17 1.51 7.99 -14.99
CA CYS A 17 0.58 8.69 -14.10
C CYS A 17 -0.30 7.73 -13.28
N LEU A 18 -0.79 6.64 -13.88
CA LEU A 18 -1.57 5.61 -13.15
C LEU A 18 -0.73 4.90 -12.09
N SER A 19 0.56 4.67 -12.37
CA SER A 19 1.47 4.04 -11.42
C SER A 19 1.72 4.91 -10.18
N PHE A 20 1.82 6.24 -10.33
CA PHE A 20 1.88 7.17 -9.20
C PHE A 20 0.53 7.41 -8.53
N GLY A 21 -0.58 7.33 -9.28
CA GLY A 21 -1.93 7.50 -8.74
C GLY A 21 -2.38 6.34 -7.84
N VAL A 22 -1.92 5.12 -8.13
CA VAL A 22 -2.23 3.92 -7.33
C VAL A 22 -1.49 3.92 -5.98
N GLU A 23 -0.44 4.72 -5.83
CA GLU A 23 0.30 4.89 -4.56
C GLU A 23 -0.33 5.95 -3.60
N LEU A 24 -1.46 6.57 -3.98
CA LEU A 24 -2.02 7.72 -3.25
C LEU A 24 -3.37 7.45 -2.57
N GLU A 25 -3.66 6.19 -2.21
CA GLU A 25 -4.85 5.82 -1.44
C GLU A 25 -4.48 5.06 -0.16
N GLU A 26 -3.86 5.74 0.81
CA GLU A 26 -4.01 5.39 2.24
C GLU A 26 -3.59 6.53 3.19
N THR A 27 -3.85 7.80 2.82
CA THR A 27 -3.70 8.97 3.70
C THR A 27 -4.86 9.13 4.70
N GLY A 28 -5.35 8.01 5.24
CA GLY A 28 -6.45 7.94 6.20
C GLY A 28 -6.07 7.12 7.42
N ARG A 29 -5.36 7.71 8.39
CA ARG A 29 -4.85 7.03 9.60
C ARG A 29 -4.12 5.72 9.27
N GLU A 30 -2.88 5.83 8.81
CA GLU A 30 -2.00 4.71 8.45
C GLU A 30 -2.04 3.60 9.51
N CYS A 31 -2.65 2.49 9.14
CA CYS A 31 -2.49 1.25 9.86
C CYS A 31 -1.31 0.47 9.27
N GLY A 32 -0.59 -0.28 10.10
CA GLY A 32 0.55 -1.07 9.66
C GLY A 32 0.12 -2.27 8.81
N GLY A 33 0.69 -2.36 7.61
CA GLY A 33 0.62 -3.54 6.74
C GLY A 33 1.44 -4.72 7.27
N LEU A 34 1.41 -5.85 6.55
CA LEU A 34 2.19 -7.05 6.92
C LEU A 34 3.68 -6.68 7.13
N MET A 35 4.28 -7.18 8.20
CA MET A 35 5.66 -6.89 8.62
C MET A 35 5.95 -5.42 9.00
N THR A 36 4.94 -4.56 9.07
CA THR A 36 5.12 -3.20 9.61
C THR A 36 5.39 -3.28 11.10
N ARG A 37 6.36 -2.49 11.60
CA ARG A 37 6.67 -2.42 13.02
C ARG A 37 5.46 -1.96 13.82
N CYS A 38 5.23 -2.61 14.95
CA CYS A 38 4.14 -2.27 15.85
C CYS A 38 4.60 -2.36 17.30
N ASP A 39 4.12 -1.45 18.12
CA ASP A 39 4.49 -1.32 19.53
C ASP A 39 3.30 -1.62 20.47
N GLY A 40 2.11 -1.81 19.90
CA GLY A 40 0.85 -2.03 20.64
C GLY A 40 0.32 -0.78 21.32
N LYS A 41 0.88 0.41 21.05
CA LYS A 41 0.47 1.68 21.66
C LYS A 41 0.19 2.76 20.63
N THR A 42 1.08 2.96 19.66
CA THR A 42 0.96 4.02 18.66
C THR A 42 0.66 3.50 17.27
N THR A 43 1.13 2.29 16.92
CA THR A 43 0.93 1.73 15.58
C THR A 43 -0.07 0.59 15.62
N PHE A 44 -1.24 0.84 15.05
CA PHE A 44 -2.30 -0.16 14.86
C PHE A 44 -2.06 -0.92 13.56
N CYS A 45 -2.07 -2.25 13.60
CA CYS A 45 -2.07 -3.05 12.37
C CYS A 45 -3.42 -2.94 11.66
N CYS A 46 -3.44 -3.04 10.33
CA CYS A 46 -4.71 -3.02 9.60
C CYS A 46 -5.59 -4.22 9.94
N SER A 47 -6.88 -4.12 9.59
CA SER A 47 -7.87 -5.18 9.82
C SER A 47 -7.39 -6.51 9.25
N GLY A 48 -7.56 -7.60 10.02
CA GLY A 48 -7.04 -8.93 9.68
C GLY A 48 -5.59 -9.20 10.12
N MET A 49 -4.92 -8.22 10.74
CA MET A 49 -3.58 -8.39 11.29
C MET A 49 -3.53 -8.11 12.80
N ASN A 50 -2.59 -8.75 13.48
CA ASN A 50 -2.27 -8.50 14.88
C ASN A 50 -0.80 -8.13 15.03
N CYS A 51 -0.51 -7.27 16.00
CA CYS A 51 0.86 -7.01 16.41
C CYS A 51 1.42 -8.24 17.12
N SER A 52 2.48 -8.85 16.58
CA SER A 52 3.12 -9.99 17.23
C SER A 52 3.83 -9.54 18.52
N PRO A 53 3.52 -10.11 19.69
CA PRO A 53 4.19 -9.73 20.94
C PRO A 53 5.67 -10.10 20.95
N THR A 54 6.03 -11.18 20.23
CA THR A 54 7.39 -11.70 20.09
C THR A 54 8.22 -10.86 19.12
N TRP A 55 7.67 -10.53 17.95
CA TRP A 55 8.43 -9.94 16.86
C TRP A 55 8.26 -8.43 16.68
N LYS A 56 7.25 -7.82 17.33
CA LYS A 56 6.95 -6.39 17.22
C LYS A 56 6.71 -5.91 15.78
N TRP A 57 6.09 -6.76 14.97
CA TRP A 57 5.55 -6.41 13.66
C TRP A 57 4.16 -7.01 13.43
N CYS A 58 3.41 -6.44 12.50
CA CYS A 58 2.09 -6.90 12.11
C CYS A 58 2.17 -8.24 11.38
N VAL A 59 1.48 -9.25 11.93
CA VAL A 59 1.36 -10.59 11.33
C VAL A 59 -0.09 -10.86 10.97
N TYR A 60 -0.30 -11.67 9.94
CA TYR A 60 -1.63 -12.10 9.53
C TYR A 60 -2.30 -12.88 10.67
N ALA A 61 -3.51 -12.46 11.05
CA ALA A 61 -4.30 -13.08 12.09
C ALA A 61 -5.70 -13.40 11.53
N PRO A 62 -5.85 -14.56 10.85
CA PRO A 62 -7.14 -14.99 10.34
C PRO A 62 -8.04 -15.34 11.53
N GLY A 63 -8.91 -14.42 11.95
CA GLY A 63 -9.79 -14.70 13.09
C GLY A 63 -10.48 -13.53 13.79
N ARG A 64 -10.25 -12.26 13.43
CA ARG A 64 -11.10 -11.15 13.92
C ARG A 64 -12.17 -10.79 12.89
N ARG A 65 -13.33 -11.44 12.99
CA ARG A 65 -14.62 -10.81 12.69
C ARG A 65 -15.13 -10.13 13.94
#